data_AF-A0A2K1IUB3-F1
#
_entry.id   AF-A0A2K1IUB3-F1
#
_cell.length_a   1.000
_cell.length_b   1.000
_cell.length_c   1.000
_cell.angle_alpha   90.00
_cell.angle_beta   90.00
_cell.angle_gamma   90.00
#
_symmetry.space_group_name_H-M   'P 1'
#
loop_
_entity.id
_entity.type
_entity.pdbx_description
1 polymer ?
#
loop_
_entity_poly.entity_id
_entity_poly.type
_entity_poly.pdbx_seq_one_letter_code
_entity_poly.pdbx_strand_id
1 'polypeptide(L)'
;MALNHTMTGSMEAAFFEMDWKRLWDEFAKGMLRPILALAVVGVAVVVSYSQRLGIEREMAYSVARAFLQLSIIGFVLEFIFTQTNVLWILLAYCIMVTVAGYTAGKRAVHVSNGGWVSGASILGGTGLTMGLLIALRVFPFTPRYIIPVAGMMVGNAMTVTGVTLKRMREDMRLQQGLIETALALGATPRQAALKQVRRALVVGLSPVLDNTKTVGLISLPGAMTGLIMGGASPMEAIQLQIVVMNMLLGAATFSGVLATYLSWPFFFTKTYQLESRVFAASDW
;
A
#
# COMPACT_ATOMS: atom_id res chain seq x y z
N MET A 1 32.87 27.63 12.99
CA MET A 1 32.98 26.38 12.21
C MET A 1 33.42 25.17 13.08
N ALA A 2 33.25 25.20 14.41
CA ALA A 2 33.73 24.15 15.32
C ALA A 2 32.63 23.52 16.22
N LEU A 3 31.34 23.78 15.94
CA LEU A 3 30.21 23.24 16.72
C LEU A 3 29.44 22.12 16.00
N ASN A 4 29.80 21.80 14.75
CA ASN A 4 29.08 20.80 13.95
C ASN A 4 29.73 19.41 13.95
N HIS A 5 30.95 19.28 14.50
CA HIS A 5 31.69 18.00 14.55
C HIS A 5 31.53 17.24 15.88
N THR A 6 31.07 17.92 16.93
CA THR A 6 30.89 17.30 18.27
C THR A 6 29.52 16.67 18.46
N MET A 7 28.47 17.12 17.75
CA MET A 7 27.13 16.52 17.83
C MET A 7 26.96 15.26 16.98
N THR A 8 27.73 15.11 15.90
CA THR A 8 27.74 13.88 15.09
C THR A 8 28.48 12.75 15.80
N GLY A 9 29.61 13.05 16.46
CA GLY A 9 30.38 12.06 17.22
C GLY A 9 29.67 11.57 18.52
N SER A 10 28.90 12.43 19.20
CA SER A 10 28.14 12.03 20.39
C SER A 10 26.89 11.20 20.07
N MET A 11 26.32 11.34 18.86
CA MET A 11 25.18 10.53 18.41
C MET A 11 25.59 9.15 17.88
N GLU A 12 26.74 9.03 17.21
CA GLU A 12 27.32 7.72 16.88
C GLU A 12 27.71 6.95 18.15
N ALA A 13 28.23 7.65 19.17
CA ALA A 13 28.50 7.07 20.48
C ALA A 13 27.21 6.61 21.19
N ALA A 14 26.12 7.39 21.13
CA ALA A 14 24.84 7.01 21.74
C ALA A 14 24.18 5.77 21.10
N PHE A 15 24.39 5.52 19.79
CA PHE A 15 23.95 4.29 19.12
C PHE A 15 24.78 3.07 19.54
N PHE A 16 26.08 3.26 19.79
CA PHE A 16 26.99 2.21 20.27
C PHE A 16 26.87 1.95 21.78
N GLU A 17 26.48 2.96 22.57
CA GLU A 17 26.16 2.87 24.00
C GLU A 17 24.72 2.38 24.27
N MET A 18 23.93 2.15 23.22
CA MET A 18 22.59 1.62 23.36
C MET A 18 22.67 0.20 23.92
N ASP A 19 22.12 0.00 25.13
CA ASP A 19 22.16 -1.29 25.82
C ASP A 19 21.30 -2.31 25.09
N TRP A 20 21.92 -2.96 24.10
CA TRP A 20 21.24 -3.90 23.22
C TRP A 20 20.62 -5.05 23.97
N LYS A 21 21.21 -5.46 25.10
CA LYS A 21 20.64 -6.51 25.94
C LYS A 21 19.32 -6.06 26.55
N ARG A 22 19.26 -4.83 27.09
CA ARG A 22 18.01 -4.30 27.65
C ARG A 22 16.90 -4.18 26.61
N LEU A 23 17.21 -3.68 25.41
CA LEU A 23 16.25 -3.60 24.30
C LEU A 23 15.76 -4.98 23.86
N TRP A 24 16.66 -5.96 23.74
CA TRP A 24 16.28 -7.33 23.41
C TRP A 24 15.42 -7.99 24.49
N ASP A 25 15.72 -7.75 25.76
CA ASP A 25 14.95 -8.29 26.89
C ASP A 25 13.55 -7.65 26.99
N GLU A 26 13.45 -6.33 26.80
CA GLU A 26 12.17 -5.62 26.74
C GLU A 26 11.33 -6.08 25.54
N PHE A 27 11.96 -6.23 24.38
CA PHE A 27 11.31 -6.76 23.18
C PHE A 27 10.82 -8.20 23.41
N ALA A 28 11.68 -9.11 23.88
CA ALA A 28 11.32 -10.51 24.12
C ALA A 28 10.15 -10.65 25.11
N LYS A 29 10.16 -9.88 26.21
CA LYS A 29 9.05 -9.84 27.17
C LYS A 29 7.77 -9.27 26.56
N GLY A 30 7.88 -8.22 25.74
CA GLY A 30 6.76 -7.60 25.04
C GLY A 30 6.09 -8.53 24.01
N MET A 31 6.88 -9.38 23.36
CA MET A 31 6.42 -10.27 22.27
C MET A 31 5.62 -11.50 22.75
N LEU A 32 5.63 -11.83 24.05
CA LEU A 32 4.85 -12.95 24.59
C LEU A 32 3.34 -12.82 24.32
N ARG A 33 2.77 -11.62 24.49
CA ARG A 33 1.33 -11.39 24.28
C ARG A 33 0.92 -11.50 22.80
N PRO A 34 1.63 -10.88 21.83
CA PRO A 34 1.38 -11.10 20.41
C PRO A 34 1.46 -12.58 19.98
N ILE A 35 2.41 -13.34 20.52
CA ILE A 35 2.55 -14.78 20.21
C ILE A 35 1.31 -15.55 20.68
N LEU A 36 0.79 -15.26 21.88
CA LEU A 36 -0.44 -15.89 22.36
C LEU A 36 -1.64 -15.53 21.47
N ALA A 37 -1.70 -14.31 20.93
CA ALA A 37 -2.76 -13.89 20.01
C ALA A 37 -2.77 -14.67 18.68
N LEU A 38 -1.65 -15.32 18.31
CA LEU A 38 -1.62 -16.23 17.14
C LEU A 38 -2.59 -17.40 17.28
N ALA A 39 -3.05 -17.74 18.49
CA ALA A 39 -4.08 -18.75 18.70
C ALA A 39 -5.37 -18.45 17.90
N VAL A 40 -5.75 -17.18 17.76
CA VAL A 40 -6.94 -16.78 16.98
C VAL A 40 -6.77 -17.12 15.49
N VAL A 41 -5.58 -16.87 14.96
CA VAL A 41 -5.23 -17.25 13.58
C VAL A 41 -5.20 -18.78 13.46
N GLY A 42 -4.70 -19.49 14.47
CA GLY A 42 -4.71 -20.95 14.53
C GLY A 42 -6.12 -21.53 14.38
N VAL A 43 -7.10 -20.97 15.09
CA VAL A 43 -8.51 -21.37 14.96
C VAL A 43 -9.01 -21.13 13.52
N ALA A 44 -8.71 -19.98 12.92
CA ALA A 44 -9.09 -19.70 11.53
C ALA A 44 -8.45 -20.68 10.53
N VAL A 45 -7.20 -21.09 10.75
CA VAL A 45 -6.51 -22.11 9.94
C VAL A 45 -7.20 -23.47 10.08
N VAL A 46 -7.60 -23.88 11.29
CA VAL A 46 -8.33 -25.14 11.51
C VAL A 46 -9.68 -25.14 10.81
N VAL A 47 -10.43 -24.02 10.87
CA VAL A 47 -11.71 -23.86 10.16
C VAL A 47 -11.51 -23.91 8.64
N SER A 48 -10.45 -23.26 8.13
CA SER A 48 -10.09 -23.28 6.73
C SER A 48 -9.77 -24.70 6.23
N TYR A 49 -9.00 -25.45 7.03
CA TYR A 49 -8.67 -26.85 6.76
C TYR A 49 -9.92 -27.75 6.75
N SER A 50 -10.83 -27.55 7.71
CA SER A 50 -12.12 -28.23 7.77
C SER A 50 -12.96 -28.00 6.50
N GLN A 51 -12.96 -26.78 5.99
CA GLN A 51 -13.68 -26.39 4.77
C GLN A 51 -12.88 -26.65 3.47
N ARG A 52 -11.65 -27.18 3.55
CA ARG A 52 -10.75 -27.47 2.42
C ARG A 52 -10.54 -26.26 1.49
N LEU A 53 -10.36 -25.08 2.07
CA LEU A 53 -10.20 -23.84 1.29
C LEU A 53 -8.82 -23.74 0.61
N GLY A 54 -7.81 -24.49 1.07
CA GLY A 54 -6.50 -24.56 0.43
C GLY A 54 -5.61 -23.33 0.65
N ILE A 55 -6.05 -22.40 1.50
CA ILE A 55 -5.34 -21.15 1.83
C ILE A 55 -4.53 -21.26 3.12
N GLU A 56 -4.49 -22.42 3.78
CA GLU A 56 -3.91 -22.59 5.12
C GLU A 56 -2.41 -22.27 5.13
N ARG A 57 -1.68 -22.79 4.11
CA ARG A 57 -0.24 -22.51 3.94
C ARG A 57 0.03 -21.04 3.65
N GLU A 58 -0.83 -20.41 2.83
CA GLU A 58 -0.71 -18.99 2.49
C GLU A 58 -0.98 -18.11 3.72
N MET A 59 -1.97 -18.45 4.54
CA MET A 59 -2.27 -17.78 5.81
C MET A 59 -1.09 -17.88 6.79
N ALA A 60 -0.58 -19.09 7.02
CA ALA A 60 0.54 -19.30 7.94
C ALA A 60 1.80 -18.54 7.49
N TYR A 61 2.13 -18.62 6.19
CA TYR A 61 3.24 -17.86 5.62
C TYR A 61 3.04 -16.34 5.75
N SER A 62 1.84 -15.84 5.49
CA SER A 62 1.52 -14.41 5.60
C SER A 62 1.65 -13.89 7.03
N VAL A 63 1.20 -14.67 8.01
CA VAL A 63 1.27 -14.32 9.43
C VAL A 63 2.71 -14.33 9.93
N ALA A 64 3.48 -15.37 9.60
CA ALA A 64 4.90 -15.45 9.94
C ALA A 64 5.69 -14.28 9.31
N ARG A 65 5.44 -14.00 8.04
CA ARG A 65 6.06 -12.86 7.34
C ARG A 65 5.66 -11.53 7.98
N ALA A 66 4.39 -11.31 8.30
CA ALA A 66 3.92 -10.08 8.93
C ALA A 66 4.55 -9.87 10.32
N PHE A 67 4.64 -10.94 11.12
CA PHE A 67 5.29 -10.90 12.43
C PHE A 67 6.76 -10.50 12.31
N LEU A 68 7.50 -11.13 11.40
CA LEU A 68 8.91 -10.80 11.16
C LEU A 68 9.08 -9.37 10.65
N GLN A 69 8.25 -8.94 9.70
CA GLN A 69 8.29 -7.60 9.13
C GLN A 69 7.99 -6.52 10.18
N LEU A 70 6.95 -6.69 10.99
CA LEU A 70 6.60 -5.74 12.04
C LEU A 70 7.68 -5.66 13.12
N SER A 71 8.28 -6.79 13.47
CA SER A 71 9.40 -6.85 14.42
C SER A 71 10.59 -6.03 13.90
N ILE A 72 11.01 -6.26 12.65
CA ILE A 72 12.12 -5.53 12.02
C ILE A 72 11.80 -4.03 11.90
N ILE A 73 10.59 -3.69 11.43
CA ILE A 73 10.16 -2.30 11.25
C ILE A 73 10.13 -1.55 12.58
N GLY A 74 9.75 -2.20 13.68
CA GLY A 74 9.78 -1.61 15.02
C GLY A 74 11.17 -1.06 15.37
N PHE A 75 12.22 -1.88 15.22
CA PHE A 75 13.60 -1.47 15.45
C PHE A 75 14.08 -0.39 14.47
N VAL A 76 13.72 -0.52 13.18
CA VAL A 76 14.10 0.44 12.15
C VAL A 76 13.49 1.82 12.41
N LEU A 77 12.22 1.87 12.84
CA LEU A 77 11.55 3.14 13.12
C LEU A 77 12.11 3.86 14.33
N GLU A 78 12.53 3.14 15.38
CA GLU A 78 13.20 3.73 16.53
C GLU A 78 14.46 4.49 16.09
N PHE A 79 15.29 3.87 15.24
CA PHE A 79 16.44 4.53 14.65
C PHE A 79 16.03 5.74 13.79
N ILE A 80 15.11 5.57 12.83
CA ILE A 80 14.74 6.65 11.89
C ILE A 80 14.12 7.85 12.62
N PHE A 81 13.35 7.65 13.68
CA PHE A 81 12.71 8.75 14.41
C PHE A 81 13.69 9.60 15.22
N THR A 82 14.88 9.09 15.55
CA THR A 82 15.95 9.89 16.16
C THR A 82 16.73 10.74 15.15
N GLN A 83 16.53 10.50 13.84
CA GLN A 83 17.24 11.19 12.77
C GLN A 83 16.40 12.35 12.19
N THR A 84 16.99 13.54 12.11
CA THR A 84 16.33 14.73 11.52
C THR A 84 16.49 14.81 10.00
N ASN A 85 17.28 13.89 9.39
CA ASN A 85 17.63 13.98 7.98
C ASN A 85 16.49 13.49 7.06
N VAL A 86 16.05 14.36 6.15
CA VAL A 86 15.01 14.10 5.13
C VAL A 86 15.35 12.91 4.24
N LEU A 87 16.64 12.61 4.06
CA LEU A 87 17.10 11.49 3.24
C LEU A 87 16.52 10.14 3.71
N TRP A 88 16.37 9.93 5.01
CA TRP A 88 15.79 8.69 5.57
C TRP A 88 14.30 8.54 5.25
N ILE A 89 13.55 9.66 5.24
CA ILE A 89 12.14 9.67 4.87
C ILE A 89 11.99 9.28 3.39
N LEU A 90 12.80 9.89 2.52
CA LEU A 90 12.79 9.60 1.08
C LEU A 90 13.19 8.15 0.80
N LEU A 91 14.23 7.64 1.47
CA LEU A 91 14.67 6.26 1.32
C LEU A 91 13.57 5.28 1.74
N ALA A 92 12.97 5.48 2.92
CA ALA A 92 11.87 4.65 3.41
C ALA A 92 10.68 4.69 2.43
N TYR A 93 10.34 5.87 1.92
CA TYR A 93 9.29 6.05 0.92
C TYR A 93 9.57 5.30 -0.39
N CYS A 94 10.79 5.41 -0.93
CA CYS A 94 11.20 4.68 -2.13
C CYS A 94 11.13 3.16 -1.94
N ILE A 95 11.55 2.64 -0.78
CA ILE A 95 11.43 1.22 -0.45
C ILE A 95 9.97 0.81 -0.41
N MET A 96 9.11 1.57 0.28
CA MET A 96 7.67 1.30 0.36
C MET A 96 7.02 1.25 -1.03
N VAL A 97 7.28 2.24 -1.89
CA VAL A 97 6.73 2.29 -3.25
C VAL A 97 7.24 1.13 -4.11
N THR A 98 8.50 0.75 -3.98
CA THR A 98 9.09 -0.38 -4.73
C THR A 98 8.44 -1.70 -4.34
N VAL A 99 8.33 -1.97 -3.03
CA VAL A 99 7.67 -3.18 -2.52
C VAL A 99 6.20 -3.21 -2.89
N ALA A 100 5.52 -2.06 -2.83
CA ALA A 100 4.13 -1.91 -3.22
C ALA A 100 3.92 -2.15 -4.72
N GLY A 101 4.75 -1.56 -5.58
CA GLY A 101 4.72 -1.77 -7.03
C GLY A 101 4.95 -3.24 -7.40
N TYR A 102 5.93 -3.89 -6.77
CA TYR A 102 6.18 -5.32 -6.95
C TYR A 102 4.99 -6.19 -6.52
N THR A 103 4.41 -5.89 -5.34
CA THR A 103 3.30 -6.66 -4.77
C THR A 103 2.01 -6.47 -5.58
N ALA A 104 1.70 -5.23 -6.00
CA ALA A 104 0.58 -4.94 -6.88
C ALA A 104 0.76 -5.56 -8.27
N GLY A 105 1.98 -5.49 -8.83
CA GLY A 105 2.31 -6.13 -10.10
C GLY A 105 2.12 -7.64 -10.08
N LYS A 106 2.48 -8.30 -8.98
CA LYS A 106 2.21 -9.73 -8.76
C LYS A 106 0.71 -10.07 -8.70
N ARG A 107 -0.16 -9.13 -8.35
CA ARG A 107 -1.63 -9.34 -8.39
C ARG A 107 -2.19 -9.22 -9.81
N ALA A 108 -1.52 -8.45 -10.67
CA ALA A 108 -1.85 -8.27 -12.08
C ALA A 108 -1.08 -9.25 -12.98
N VAL A 109 -1.01 -10.53 -12.60
CA VAL A 109 -0.28 -11.56 -13.35
C VAL A 109 -0.69 -11.49 -14.83
N HIS A 110 0.29 -11.48 -15.74
CA HIS A 110 0.18 -11.36 -17.20
C HIS A 110 -0.11 -9.98 -17.79
N VAL A 111 -0.25 -8.92 -16.99
CA VAL A 111 -0.08 -7.57 -17.56
C VAL A 111 1.42 -7.39 -17.80
N SER A 112 1.82 -7.28 -19.07
CA SER A 112 3.23 -7.04 -19.43
C SER A 112 3.75 -5.80 -18.69
N ASN A 113 4.90 -5.92 -18.02
CA ASN A 113 5.47 -4.88 -17.14
C ASN A 113 4.53 -4.42 -16.01
N GLY A 114 3.60 -5.26 -15.54
CA GLY A 114 2.62 -4.92 -14.50
C GLY A 114 3.23 -4.39 -13.20
N GLY A 115 4.44 -4.82 -12.84
CA GLY A 115 5.18 -4.26 -11.70
C GLY A 115 5.66 -2.81 -11.91
N TRP A 116 6.13 -2.48 -13.10
CA TRP A 116 6.56 -1.12 -13.43
C TRP A 116 5.36 -0.18 -13.56
N VAL A 117 4.29 -0.62 -14.24
CA VAL A 117 3.02 0.13 -14.31
C VAL A 117 2.48 0.39 -12.91
N SER A 118 2.39 -0.64 -12.07
CA SER A 118 1.90 -0.49 -10.70
C SER A 118 2.78 0.45 -9.88
N GLY A 119 4.11 0.29 -9.96
CA GLY A 119 5.05 1.16 -9.24
C GLY A 119 4.95 2.62 -9.68
N ALA A 120 4.90 2.89 -10.98
CA ALA A 120 4.77 4.24 -11.53
C ALA A 120 3.43 4.89 -11.15
N SER A 121 2.32 4.13 -11.18
CA SER A 121 1.00 4.63 -10.79
C SER A 121 0.90 4.90 -9.29
N ILE A 122 1.47 4.02 -8.46
CA ILE A 122 1.55 4.22 -7.01
C ILE A 122 2.38 5.47 -6.73
N LEU A 123 3.62 5.54 -7.24
CA LEU A 123 4.50 6.70 -7.07
C LEU A 123 3.84 8.00 -7.52
N GLY A 124 3.18 8.01 -8.68
CA GLY A 124 2.50 9.18 -9.22
C GLY A 124 1.32 9.61 -8.34
N GLY A 125 0.46 8.69 -7.93
CA GLY A 125 -0.72 9.02 -7.13
C GLY A 125 -0.39 9.40 -5.68
N THR A 126 0.49 8.64 -5.03
CA THR A 126 0.94 8.97 -3.66
C THR A 126 1.85 10.18 -3.65
N GLY A 127 2.72 10.34 -4.66
CA GLY A 127 3.61 11.49 -4.81
C GLY A 127 2.87 12.79 -5.08
N LEU A 128 1.87 12.78 -5.97
CA LEU A 128 1.00 13.92 -6.22
C LEU A 128 0.26 14.34 -4.94
N THR A 129 -0.35 13.37 -4.27
CA THR A 129 -1.12 13.63 -3.04
C THR A 129 -0.22 14.18 -1.94
N MET A 130 0.92 13.52 -1.67
CA MET A 130 1.89 13.95 -0.67
C MET A 130 2.48 15.33 -1.00
N GLY A 131 2.83 15.57 -2.26
CA GLY A 131 3.36 16.86 -2.72
C GLY A 131 2.39 18.01 -2.51
N LEU A 132 1.10 17.79 -2.81
CA LEU A 132 0.05 18.79 -2.58
C LEU A 132 -0.07 19.15 -1.09
N LEU A 133 0.04 18.18 -0.20
CA LEU A 133 -0.10 18.38 1.24
C LEU A 133 1.07 19.13 1.86
N ILE A 134 2.28 18.82 1.39
CA ILE A 134 3.49 19.55 1.76
C ILE A 134 3.35 21.01 1.32
N ALA A 135 2.85 21.25 0.11
CA ALA A 135 2.60 22.59 -0.40
C ALA A 135 1.53 23.34 0.44
N LEU A 136 0.49 22.64 0.87
CA LEU A 136 -0.60 23.18 1.70
C LEU A 136 -0.26 23.27 3.21
N ARG A 137 0.91 22.77 3.64
CA ARG A 137 1.37 22.75 5.05
C ARG A 137 0.35 22.18 6.03
N VAL A 138 -0.32 21.10 5.63
CA VAL A 138 -1.43 20.51 6.42
C VAL A 138 -0.95 19.89 7.74
N PHE A 139 0.26 19.34 7.79
CA PHE A 139 0.85 18.74 9.00
C PHE A 139 2.38 18.92 9.00
N PRO A 140 3.05 18.86 10.16
CA PRO A 140 4.49 19.09 10.25
C PRO A 140 5.27 18.00 9.50
N PHE A 141 6.27 18.44 8.72
CA PHE A 141 7.11 17.54 7.93
C PHE A 141 8.14 16.83 8.83
N THR A 142 7.69 15.88 9.67
CA THR A 142 8.57 15.08 10.52
C THR A 142 8.44 13.59 10.23
N PRO A 143 9.52 12.80 10.42
CA PRO A 143 9.51 11.35 10.17
C PRO A 143 8.35 10.63 10.85
N ARG A 144 8.00 11.04 12.07
CA ARG A 144 6.95 10.43 12.90
C ARG A 144 5.55 10.55 12.30
N TYR A 145 5.28 11.59 11.50
CA TYR A 145 4.01 11.74 10.80
C TYR A 145 4.07 11.21 9.37
N ILE A 146 5.12 11.55 8.63
CA ILE A 146 5.18 11.25 7.19
C ILE A 146 5.31 9.75 6.95
N ILE A 147 6.16 9.04 7.68
CA ILE A 147 6.44 7.63 7.39
C ILE A 147 5.19 6.77 7.58
N PRO A 148 4.44 6.87 8.70
CA PRO A 148 3.19 6.13 8.86
C PRO A 148 2.12 6.53 7.83
N VAL A 149 1.95 7.83 7.57
CA VAL A 149 0.94 8.32 6.61
C VAL A 149 1.27 7.85 5.19
N ALA A 150 2.53 7.97 4.77
CA ALA A 150 3.01 7.47 3.50
C ALA A 150 2.82 5.96 3.39
N GLY A 151 3.12 5.20 4.43
CA GLY A 151 2.91 3.75 4.47
C GLY A 151 1.43 3.37 4.26
N MET A 152 0.52 4.08 4.94
CA MET A 152 -0.93 3.87 4.75
C MET A 152 -1.38 4.25 3.34
N MET A 153 -0.90 5.38 2.80
CA MET A 153 -1.23 5.83 1.43
C MET A 153 -0.74 4.82 0.38
N VAL A 154 0.53 4.42 0.47
CA VAL A 154 1.15 3.45 -0.45
C VAL A 154 0.46 2.08 -0.34
N GLY A 155 0.11 1.62 0.86
CA GLY A 155 -0.60 0.36 1.06
C GLY A 155 -2.02 0.34 0.46
N ASN A 156 -2.76 1.45 0.60
CA ASN A 156 -4.07 1.59 -0.04
C ASN A 156 -3.94 1.69 -1.56
N ALA A 157 -3.02 2.52 -2.06
CA ALA A 157 -2.74 2.66 -3.49
C ALA A 157 -2.33 1.31 -4.11
N MET A 158 -1.48 0.52 -3.44
CA MET A 158 -1.11 -0.84 -3.83
C MET A 158 -2.33 -1.74 -4.00
N THR A 159 -3.24 -1.73 -3.02
CA THR A 159 -4.42 -2.59 -3.03
C THR A 159 -5.37 -2.20 -4.15
N VAL A 160 -5.70 -0.90 -4.27
CA VAL A 160 -6.56 -0.39 -5.33
C VAL A 160 -5.97 -0.66 -6.71
N THR A 161 -4.67 -0.41 -6.91
CA THR A 161 -3.98 -0.62 -8.18
C THR A 161 -3.97 -2.09 -8.56
N GLY A 162 -3.58 -2.98 -7.64
CA GLY A 162 -3.52 -4.42 -7.90
C GLY A 162 -4.90 -5.02 -8.21
N VAL A 163 -5.94 -4.62 -7.46
CA VAL A 163 -7.32 -5.08 -7.71
C VAL A 163 -7.86 -4.52 -9.02
N THR A 164 -7.64 -3.23 -9.31
CA THR A 164 -8.08 -2.58 -10.55
C THR A 164 -7.47 -3.27 -11.76
N LEU A 165 -6.15 -3.47 -11.78
CA LEU A 165 -5.47 -4.09 -12.92
C LEU A 165 -5.89 -5.56 -13.12
N LYS A 166 -5.99 -6.32 -12.04
CA LYS A 166 -6.49 -7.70 -12.08
C LYS A 166 -7.90 -7.74 -12.66
N ARG A 167 -8.80 -6.90 -12.14
CA ARG A 167 -10.21 -6.88 -12.54
C ARG A 167 -10.38 -6.40 -13.98
N MET A 168 -9.61 -5.41 -14.40
CA MET A 168 -9.63 -4.88 -15.76
C MET A 168 -9.24 -5.97 -16.76
N ARG A 169 -8.19 -6.75 -16.49
CA ARG A 169 -7.80 -7.90 -17.32
C ARG A 169 -8.92 -8.93 -17.39
N GLU A 170 -9.51 -9.32 -16.26
CA GLU A 170 -10.60 -10.29 -16.21
C GLU A 170 -11.82 -9.83 -17.02
N ASP A 171 -12.24 -8.57 -16.85
CA ASP A 171 -13.39 -8.02 -17.56
C ASP A 171 -13.13 -7.87 -19.07
N MET A 172 -11.90 -7.50 -19.47
CA MET A 172 -11.52 -7.45 -20.89
C MET A 172 -11.46 -8.84 -21.53
N ARG A 173 -10.97 -9.86 -20.80
CA ARG A 173 -10.98 -11.26 -21.26
C ARG A 173 -12.40 -11.77 -21.47
N LEU A 174 -13.28 -11.53 -20.49
CA LEU A 174 -14.67 -11.97 -20.55
C LEU A 174 -15.47 -11.28 -21.66
N GLN A 175 -15.12 -10.03 -22.00
CA GLN A 175 -15.85 -9.21 -22.98
C GLN A 175 -15.05 -8.98 -24.27
N GLN A 176 -14.08 -9.83 -24.57
CA GLN A 176 -13.21 -9.70 -25.75
C GLN A 176 -14.02 -9.53 -27.04
N GLY A 177 -15.06 -10.35 -27.26
CA GLY A 177 -15.89 -10.23 -28.46
C GLY A 177 -16.60 -8.88 -28.61
N LEU A 178 -17.03 -8.26 -27.50
CA LEU A 178 -17.65 -6.92 -27.53
C LEU A 178 -16.60 -5.85 -27.86
N ILE A 179 -15.39 -5.99 -27.32
CA ILE A 179 -14.29 -5.05 -27.57
C ILE A 179 -13.86 -5.14 -29.05
N GLU A 180 -13.69 -6.35 -29.58
CA GLU A 180 -13.34 -6.57 -30.99
C GLU A 180 -14.44 -6.08 -31.95
N THR A 181 -15.71 -6.27 -31.61
CA THR A 181 -16.83 -5.74 -32.39
C THR A 181 -16.80 -4.21 -32.42
N ALA A 182 -16.57 -3.56 -31.28
CA ALA A 182 -16.46 -2.10 -31.21
C ALA A 182 -15.27 -1.59 -32.05
N LEU A 183 -14.12 -2.25 -31.97
CA LEU A 183 -12.95 -1.94 -32.80
C LEU A 183 -13.25 -2.10 -34.30
N ALA A 184 -13.94 -3.16 -34.70
CA ALA A 184 -14.35 -3.41 -36.09
C ALA A 184 -15.33 -2.34 -36.61
N LEU A 185 -16.15 -1.76 -35.73
CA LEU A 185 -17.02 -0.62 -36.02
C LEU A 185 -16.28 0.73 -36.01
N GLY A 186 -14.95 0.74 -35.86
CA GLY A 186 -14.12 1.94 -35.88
C GLY A 186 -14.00 2.66 -34.54
N ALA A 187 -14.44 2.05 -33.43
CA ALA A 187 -14.22 2.63 -32.10
C ALA A 187 -12.71 2.67 -31.79
N THR A 188 -12.27 3.74 -31.15
CA THR A 188 -10.91 3.77 -30.61
C THR A 188 -10.77 2.73 -29.50
N PRO A 189 -9.56 2.20 -29.27
CA PRO A 189 -9.34 1.28 -28.16
C PRO A 189 -9.91 1.81 -26.84
N ARG A 190 -9.70 3.11 -26.53
CA ARG A 190 -10.21 3.76 -25.31
C ARG A 190 -11.72 3.67 -25.17
N GLN A 191 -12.45 3.89 -26.26
CA GLN A 191 -13.91 3.75 -26.28
C GLN A 191 -14.32 2.29 -26.09
N ALA A 192 -13.62 1.36 -26.74
CA ALA A 192 -13.93 -0.06 -26.68
C ALA A 192 -13.76 -0.68 -25.29
N ALA A 193 -12.79 -0.24 -24.48
CA ALA A 193 -12.56 -0.78 -23.13
C ALA A 193 -13.09 0.10 -21.97
N LEU A 194 -13.71 1.26 -22.26
CA LEU A 194 -14.10 2.23 -21.22
C LEU A 194 -14.99 1.62 -20.14
N LYS A 195 -15.93 0.75 -20.53
CA LYS A 195 -16.87 0.11 -19.60
C LYS A 195 -16.14 -0.82 -18.63
N GLN A 196 -15.17 -1.57 -19.12
CA GLN A 196 -14.36 -2.53 -18.37
C GLN A 196 -13.42 -1.77 -17.42
N VAL A 197 -12.76 -0.72 -17.91
CA VAL A 197 -11.92 0.17 -17.08
C VAL A 197 -12.72 0.79 -15.94
N ARG A 198 -13.91 1.34 -16.23
CA ARG A 198 -14.78 1.95 -15.21
C ARG A 198 -15.20 0.93 -14.15
N ARG A 199 -15.62 -0.27 -14.58
CA ARG A 199 -16.02 -1.34 -13.64
C ARG A 199 -14.85 -1.75 -12.74
N ALA A 200 -13.68 -1.94 -13.33
CA ALA A 200 -12.48 -2.31 -12.60
C ALA A 200 -12.07 -1.26 -11.56
N LEU A 201 -12.12 0.03 -11.92
CA LEU A 201 -11.84 1.14 -10.99
C LEU A 201 -12.82 1.18 -9.83
N VAL A 202 -14.12 1.03 -10.11
CA VAL A 202 -15.16 1.01 -9.06
C VAL A 202 -14.87 -0.13 -8.08
N VAL A 203 -14.64 -1.35 -8.58
CA VAL A 203 -14.32 -2.51 -7.74
C VAL A 203 -13.03 -2.28 -6.93
N GLY A 204 -12.00 -1.70 -7.54
CA GLY A 204 -10.74 -1.41 -6.86
C GLY A 204 -10.88 -0.36 -5.76
N LEU A 205 -11.72 0.66 -5.96
CA LEU A 205 -11.90 1.78 -5.04
C LEU A 205 -12.95 1.52 -3.95
N SER A 206 -13.86 0.57 -4.15
CA SER A 206 -14.93 0.24 -3.20
C SER A 206 -14.44 0.09 -1.75
N PRO A 207 -13.37 -0.67 -1.44
CA PRO A 207 -12.94 -0.83 -0.05
C PRO A 207 -12.52 0.48 0.62
N VAL A 208 -11.87 1.38 -0.12
CA VAL A 208 -11.42 2.68 0.40
C VAL A 208 -12.63 3.59 0.61
N LEU A 209 -13.56 3.62 -0.35
CA LEU A 209 -14.79 4.41 -0.23
C LEU A 209 -15.67 3.94 0.94
N ASP A 210 -15.81 2.63 1.11
CA ASP A 210 -16.66 2.07 2.17
C ASP A 210 -16.01 2.23 3.54
N ASN A 211 -14.68 2.18 3.64
CA ASN A 211 -13.96 2.56 4.86
C ASN A 211 -14.20 4.04 5.20
N THR A 212 -14.09 4.94 4.21
CA THR A 212 -14.33 6.38 4.40
C THR A 212 -15.76 6.70 4.81
N LYS A 213 -16.77 5.96 4.32
CA LYS A 213 -18.18 6.17 4.72
C LYS A 213 -18.46 5.72 6.15
N THR A 214 -17.71 4.74 6.65
CA THR A 214 -18.01 4.05 7.91
C THR A 214 -17.07 4.44 9.05
N VAL A 215 -16.00 5.17 8.74
CA VAL A 215 -15.05 5.69 9.73
C VAL A 215 -15.77 6.60 10.73
N GLY A 216 -15.53 6.36 12.02
CA GLY A 216 -16.16 7.08 13.12
C GLY A 216 -17.56 6.57 13.52
N LEU A 217 -18.22 5.76 12.67
CA LEU A 217 -19.51 5.13 13.01
C LEU A 217 -19.32 3.71 13.57
N ILE A 218 -18.56 2.87 12.86
CA ILE A 218 -18.36 1.45 13.25
C ILE A 218 -16.91 1.15 13.61
N SER A 219 -15.98 1.98 13.15
CA SER A 219 -14.55 1.75 13.30
C SER A 219 -13.85 3.06 13.65
N LEU A 220 -13.10 3.03 14.74
CA LEU A 220 -12.13 4.05 15.08
C LEU A 220 -10.78 3.64 14.48
N PRO A 221 -10.23 4.42 13.54
CA PRO A 221 -8.94 4.11 12.93
C PRO A 221 -7.86 3.88 13.99
N GLY A 222 -6.96 2.93 13.73
CA GLY A 222 -5.91 2.55 14.67
C GLY A 222 -4.98 3.72 15.04
N ALA A 223 -4.66 4.60 14.07
CA ALA A 223 -3.84 5.78 14.32
C ALA A 223 -4.54 6.79 15.24
N MET A 224 -5.82 7.07 15.01
CA MET A 224 -6.65 7.92 15.86
C MET A 224 -6.76 7.34 17.29
N THR A 225 -7.08 6.05 17.41
CA THR A 225 -7.18 5.36 18.70
C THR A 225 -5.83 5.37 19.43
N GLY A 226 -4.73 5.17 18.70
CA GLY A 226 -3.37 5.22 19.24
C GLY A 226 -2.99 6.59 19.79
N LEU A 227 -3.36 7.67 19.11
CA LEU A 227 -3.15 9.04 19.60
C LEU A 227 -3.94 9.30 20.89
N ILE A 228 -5.20 8.86 20.95
CA ILE A 228 -6.05 9.00 22.15
C ILE A 228 -5.47 8.19 23.32
N MET A 229 -5.09 6.93 23.10
CA MET A 229 -4.44 6.11 24.14
C MET A 229 -3.08 6.68 24.57
N GLY A 230 -2.40 7.39 23.67
CA GLY A 230 -1.17 8.12 23.96
C GLY A 230 -1.37 9.45 24.70
N GLY A 231 -2.61 9.80 25.06
CA GLY A 231 -2.94 11.01 25.83
C GLY A 231 -3.20 12.26 25.00
N ALA A 232 -3.25 12.17 23.66
CA ALA A 232 -3.65 13.29 22.81
C ALA A 232 -5.15 13.59 22.96
N SER A 233 -5.54 14.85 22.74
CA SER A 233 -6.96 15.19 22.82
C SER A 233 -7.75 14.52 21.68
N PRO A 234 -8.99 14.06 21.92
CA PRO A 234 -9.83 13.48 20.86
C PRO A 234 -10.02 14.43 19.67
N MET A 235 -10.07 15.74 19.92
CA MET A 235 -10.25 16.75 18.87
C MET A 235 -9.05 16.78 17.91
N GLU A 236 -7.82 16.79 18.42
CA GLU A 236 -6.61 16.74 17.59
C GLU A 236 -6.53 15.44 16.80
N ALA A 237 -6.87 14.31 17.44
CA ALA A 237 -6.88 13.00 16.80
C ALA A 237 -7.89 12.95 15.63
N ILE A 238 -9.08 13.53 15.79
CA ILE A 238 -10.10 13.62 14.74
C ILE A 238 -9.62 14.48 13.57
N GLN A 239 -9.05 15.67 13.85
CA GLN A 239 -8.57 16.57 12.80
C GLN A 239 -7.51 15.90 11.92
N LEU A 240 -6.52 15.25 12.54
CA LEU A 240 -5.51 14.49 11.82
C LEU A 240 -6.12 13.31 11.06
N GLN A 241 -7.10 12.62 11.63
CA GLN A 241 -7.71 11.47 10.97
C GLN A 241 -8.55 11.86 9.74
N ILE A 242 -9.29 12.98 9.78
CA ILE A 242 -10.02 13.52 8.63
C ILE A 242 -9.04 13.81 7.50
N VAL A 243 -7.95 14.48 7.85
CA VAL A 243 -6.85 14.78 6.93
C VAL A 243 -6.33 13.49 6.30
N VAL A 244 -5.93 12.49 7.10
CA VAL A 244 -5.44 11.19 6.61
C VAL A 244 -6.44 10.50 5.69
N MET A 245 -7.73 10.46 6.03
CA MET A 245 -8.73 9.79 5.19
C MET A 245 -8.85 10.41 3.79
N ASN A 246 -8.80 11.74 3.71
CA ASN A 246 -8.78 12.43 2.42
C ASN A 246 -7.52 12.07 1.61
N MET A 247 -6.37 11.90 2.26
CA MET A 247 -5.14 11.49 1.58
C MET A 247 -5.21 10.07 1.05
N LEU A 248 -5.75 9.13 1.85
CA LEU A 248 -5.89 7.74 1.44
C LEU A 248 -6.81 7.62 0.23
N LEU A 249 -7.95 8.32 0.27
CA LEU A 249 -8.90 8.34 -0.83
C LEU A 249 -8.30 8.99 -2.10
N GLY A 250 -7.65 10.15 -1.95
CA GLY A 250 -6.99 10.86 -3.04
C GLY A 250 -5.89 10.01 -3.69
N ALA A 251 -4.95 9.51 -2.89
CA ALA A 251 -3.83 8.71 -3.39
C ALA A 251 -4.31 7.42 -4.06
N ALA A 252 -5.25 6.70 -3.46
CA ALA A 252 -5.82 5.49 -4.05
C ALA A 252 -6.52 5.77 -5.38
N THR A 253 -7.28 6.87 -5.47
CA THR A 253 -7.99 7.28 -6.69
C THR A 253 -7.00 7.65 -7.80
N PHE A 254 -6.04 8.52 -7.52
CA PHE A 254 -5.04 8.91 -8.51
C PHE A 254 -4.20 7.73 -8.98
N SER A 255 -3.75 6.86 -8.07
CA SER A 255 -3.00 5.67 -8.44
C SER A 255 -3.82 4.68 -9.25
N GLY A 256 -5.07 4.42 -8.87
CA GLY A 256 -5.96 3.54 -9.64
C GLY A 256 -6.19 4.07 -11.06
N VAL A 257 -6.49 5.36 -11.19
CA VAL A 257 -6.70 6.01 -12.50
C VAL A 257 -5.42 5.97 -13.34
N LEU A 258 -4.27 6.36 -12.77
CA LEU A 258 -2.97 6.30 -13.45
C LEU A 258 -2.63 4.87 -13.89
N ALA A 259 -2.98 3.86 -13.11
CA ALA A 259 -2.75 2.46 -13.48
C ALA A 259 -3.55 2.06 -14.72
N THR A 260 -4.81 2.49 -14.82
CA THR A 260 -5.61 2.24 -16.02
C THR A 260 -5.07 2.97 -17.25
N TYR A 261 -4.56 4.21 -17.08
CA TYR A 261 -3.96 4.95 -18.18
C TYR A 261 -2.62 4.36 -18.64
N LEU A 262 -1.74 3.98 -17.71
CA LEU A 262 -0.42 3.43 -18.03
C LEU A 262 -0.48 1.99 -18.51
N SER A 263 -1.48 1.21 -18.08
CA SER A 263 -1.67 -0.16 -18.54
C SER A 263 -2.28 -0.25 -19.94
N TRP A 264 -2.92 0.83 -20.42
CA TRP A 264 -3.59 0.92 -21.71
C TRP A 264 -2.81 0.31 -22.89
N PRO A 265 -1.53 0.67 -23.11
CA PRO A 265 -0.78 0.22 -24.28
C PRO A 265 -0.44 -1.28 -24.26
N PHE A 266 -0.57 -1.94 -23.11
CA PHE A 266 -0.23 -3.35 -22.98
C PHE A 266 -1.39 -4.28 -23.36
N PHE A 267 -2.61 -3.76 -23.50
CA PHE A 267 -3.77 -4.58 -23.90
C PHE A 267 -4.08 -4.49 -25.41
N PHE A 268 -3.50 -3.52 -26.11
CA PHE A 268 -3.78 -3.24 -27.50
C PHE A 268 -2.49 -3.10 -28.30
N THR A 269 -2.46 -3.70 -29.49
CA THR A 269 -1.36 -3.51 -30.44
C THR A 269 -1.40 -2.11 -31.06
N LYS A 270 -0.29 -1.71 -31.71
CA LYS A 270 -0.21 -0.45 -32.49
C LYS A 270 -1.25 -0.36 -33.62
N THR A 271 -1.79 -1.50 -34.05
CA THR A 271 -2.85 -1.62 -35.08
C THR A 271 -4.26 -1.68 -34.48
N TYR A 272 -4.43 -1.34 -33.19
CA TYR A 272 -5.72 -1.35 -32.49
C TYR A 272 -6.40 -2.71 -32.48
N GLN A 273 -5.62 -3.78 -32.33
CA GLN A 273 -6.12 -5.12 -32.08
C GLN A 273 -5.86 -5.50 -30.62
N LEU A 274 -6.74 -6.33 -30.06
CA LEU A 274 -6.60 -6.81 -28.69
C LEU A 274 -5.44 -7.81 -28.62
N GLU A 275 -4.48 -7.58 -27.72
CA GLU A 275 -3.27 -8.41 -27.67
C GLU A 275 -3.56 -9.76 -27.00
N SER A 276 -3.74 -10.80 -27.83
CA SER A 276 -4.09 -12.15 -27.37
C SER A 276 -3.07 -12.74 -26.40
N ARG A 277 -1.79 -12.33 -26.45
CA ARG A 277 -0.73 -12.79 -25.53
C ARG A 277 -0.99 -12.44 -24.06
N VAL A 278 -1.74 -11.38 -23.77
CA VAL A 278 -2.12 -10.98 -22.41
C VAL A 278 -3.19 -11.91 -21.82
N PHE A 279 -3.94 -12.57 -22.70
CA PHE A 279 -5.10 -13.41 -22.37
C PHE A 279 -4.85 -14.90 -22.57
N ALA A 280 -3.87 -15.25 -23.41
CA ALA A 280 -3.33 -16.59 -23.51
C ALA A 280 -2.75 -16.96 -22.14
N ALA A 281 -3.40 -17.92 -21.49
CA ALA A 281 -2.79 -18.57 -20.34
C ALA A 281 -1.46 -19.14 -20.84
N SER A 282 -0.36 -18.74 -20.22
CA SER A 282 0.82 -19.58 -20.31
C SER A 282 0.54 -20.72 -19.32
N ASP A 283 0.44 -21.93 -19.86
CA ASP A 283 0.22 -23.16 -19.11
C ASP A 283 1.35 -23.36 -18.10
N TRP A 284 1.09 -23.10 -16.82
CA TRP A 284 1.88 -23.60 -15.70
C TRP A 284 1.02 -23.76 -14.45
#